data_AF-A0A316U1W2-F1
#
_entry.id   AF-A0A316U1W2-F1
#
_cell.length_a   1.000
_cell.length_b   1.000
_cell.length_c   1.000
_cell.angle_alpha   90.00
_cell.angle_beta   90.00
_cell.angle_gamma   90.00
#
_symmetry.space_group_name_H-M   'P 1'
#
loop_
_entity.id
_entity.type
_entity.pdbx_description
1 polymer ?
#
loop_
_entity_poly.entity_id
_entity_poly.type
_entity_poly.pdbx_seq_one_letter_code
_entity_poly.pdbx_strand_id
1 'polypeptide(L)'
;MPFPEPAPLPEYVFDGSHSEDDNFLTWVTVLARQSFSRKGHMAAMIVRPPTPGSYDPRTSSAPSTSSGVLSTATPRSRVVVYANNYPINYVQNQKAVSEIHAETHCIALAARRGESIEGCTLYVTFPPCNECSRIILAAGIKRCVFRKGLTREKNEQILVAAAAHGMEMLGTSAVYRYLPSLARSEQSSSCVASEASAMPSEENLPFLLQTEREQDDAREASAKVTWDRNGETPHGTRTRVDDFWKDWLARHGAIAKKLEEDWATWEAIEKRGKERDGLRWMGKLAEQSATQKRAERSDDANDVGKGAASPQSSNGHVALSSKRALDELLEDEERDASRGGSKKTAKTTKAEAEAEAEAEAEAEAAV
;
A
#
# COMPACT_ATOMS: atom_id res chain seq x y z
N MET A 1 -3.17 16.54 -12.08
CA MET A 1 -3.49 17.33 -10.86
C MET A 1 -2.57 16.87 -9.75
N PRO A 2 -2.10 17.77 -8.87
CA PRO A 2 -1.32 17.36 -7.72
C PRO A 2 -2.16 16.47 -6.81
N PHE A 3 -1.51 15.51 -6.16
CA PHE A 3 -2.16 14.68 -5.16
C PHE A 3 -2.64 15.58 -4.01
N PRO A 4 -3.86 15.39 -3.47
CA PRO A 4 -4.40 16.26 -2.46
C PRO A 4 -3.51 16.28 -1.21
N GLU A 5 -3.29 17.47 -0.68
CA GLU A 5 -2.66 17.62 0.63
C GLU A 5 -3.64 17.17 1.72
N PRO A 6 -3.12 16.65 2.85
CA PRO A 6 -3.96 16.28 3.98
C PRO A 6 -4.70 17.50 4.54
N ALA A 7 -5.84 17.25 5.20
CA ALA A 7 -6.62 18.29 5.86
C ALA A 7 -5.73 19.09 6.83
N PRO A 8 -5.95 20.41 7.01
CA PRO A 8 -5.10 21.23 7.87
C PRO A 8 -5.11 20.70 9.30
N LEU A 9 -3.93 20.56 9.89
CA LEU A 9 -3.78 20.06 11.26
C LEU A 9 -4.53 20.99 12.23
N PRO A 10 -5.53 20.48 12.97
CA PRO A 10 -6.25 21.28 13.96
C PRO A 10 -5.32 21.82 15.03
N GLU A 11 -5.60 23.02 15.55
CA GLU A 11 -4.88 23.52 16.71
C GLU A 11 -5.16 22.66 17.95
N TYR A 12 -4.09 22.28 18.64
CA TYR A 12 -4.16 21.52 19.88
C TYR A 12 -3.17 22.10 20.88
N VAL A 13 -3.64 22.30 22.11
CA VAL A 13 -2.83 22.79 23.23
C VAL A 13 -2.57 21.61 24.13
N PHE A 14 -1.29 21.35 24.41
CA PHE A 14 -0.90 20.23 25.24
C PHE A 14 -1.39 20.45 26.68
N ASP A 15 -1.98 19.40 27.25
CA ASP A 15 -2.35 19.34 28.65
C ASP A 15 -1.14 18.93 29.47
N GLY A 16 -0.73 19.77 30.41
CA GLY A 16 0.42 19.52 31.29
C GLY A 16 0.20 18.39 32.29
N SER A 17 -1.04 17.93 32.48
CA SER A 17 -1.36 16.75 33.28
C SER A 17 -1.18 15.43 32.53
N HIS A 18 -1.05 15.48 31.20
CA HIS A 18 -0.89 14.31 30.34
C HIS A 18 0.56 14.11 29.92
N SER A 19 0.92 12.86 29.63
CA SER A 19 2.21 12.56 29.02
C SER A 19 2.30 13.16 27.61
N GLU A 20 3.52 13.29 27.09
CA GLU A 20 3.73 13.73 25.72
C GLU A 20 3.05 12.80 24.70
N ASP A 21 3.14 11.49 24.93
CA ASP A 21 2.52 10.49 24.05
C ASP A 21 1.00 10.61 24.07
N ASP A 22 0.39 10.83 25.24
CA ASP A 22 -1.06 11.03 25.36
C ASP A 22 -1.52 12.30 24.65
N ASN A 23 -0.74 13.37 24.73
CA ASN A 23 -1.02 14.62 24.02
C ASN A 23 -0.97 14.43 22.50
N PHE A 24 0.06 13.77 21.96
CA PHE A 24 0.14 13.49 20.53
C PHE A 24 -0.93 12.50 20.06
N LEU A 25 -1.24 11.46 20.83
CA LEU A 25 -2.33 10.54 20.52
C LEU A 25 -3.68 11.24 20.51
N THR A 26 -3.92 12.17 21.44
CA THR A 26 -5.14 12.99 21.47
C THR A 26 -5.19 13.87 20.23
N TRP A 27 -4.09 14.51 19.86
CA TRP A 27 -4.02 15.34 18.66
C TRP A 27 -4.28 14.56 17.38
N VAL A 28 -3.69 13.37 17.23
CA VAL A 28 -3.94 12.47 16.11
C VAL A 28 -5.41 12.00 16.10
N THR A 29 -6.02 11.80 17.25
CA THR A 29 -7.45 11.47 17.36
C THR A 29 -8.34 12.63 16.90
N VAL A 30 -7.98 13.87 17.23
CA VAL A 30 -8.65 15.08 16.73
C VAL A 30 -8.48 15.18 15.20
N LEU A 31 -7.28 14.94 14.67
CA LEU A 31 -7.02 14.91 13.23
C LEU A 31 -7.83 13.82 12.51
N ALA A 32 -8.00 12.64 13.11
CA ALA A 32 -8.74 11.53 12.50
C ALA A 32 -10.18 11.90 12.12
N ARG A 33 -10.83 12.76 12.91
CA ARG A 33 -12.20 13.24 12.64
C ARG A 33 -12.33 14.08 11.37
N GLN A 34 -11.21 14.55 10.79
CA GLN A 34 -11.20 15.19 9.48
C GLN A 34 -11.16 14.18 8.32
N SER A 35 -10.97 12.88 8.58
CA SER A 35 -10.97 11.82 7.56
C SER A 35 -12.30 11.79 6.78
N PHE A 36 -12.20 11.50 5.49
CA PHE A 36 -13.34 11.32 4.59
C PHE A 36 -13.77 9.85 4.45
N SER A 37 -13.10 8.93 5.16
CA SER A 37 -13.40 7.50 5.06
C SER A 37 -14.76 7.16 5.64
N ARG A 38 -15.42 6.19 5.01
CA ARG A 38 -16.67 5.60 5.49
C ARG A 38 -16.48 4.27 6.23
N LYS A 39 -15.26 3.72 6.22
CA LYS A 39 -14.90 2.45 6.89
C LYS A 39 -14.36 2.68 8.30
N GLY A 40 -13.72 3.83 8.51
CA GLY A 40 -13.17 4.20 9.80
C GLY A 40 -12.29 5.44 9.66
N HIS A 41 -12.46 6.37 10.59
CA HIS A 41 -11.70 7.60 10.60
C HIS A 41 -10.32 7.35 11.19
N MET A 42 -9.29 7.38 10.34
CA MET A 42 -7.90 7.17 10.75
C MET A 42 -7.06 8.42 10.54
N ALA A 43 -6.06 8.58 11.39
CA ALA A 43 -4.98 9.53 11.18
C ALA A 43 -3.67 9.00 11.75
N ALA A 44 -2.59 9.54 11.21
CA ALA A 44 -1.24 9.34 11.71
C ALA A 44 -0.45 10.65 11.66
N MET A 45 0.58 10.72 12.50
CA MET A 45 1.48 11.87 12.62
C MET A 45 2.90 11.37 12.92
N ILE A 46 3.87 11.85 12.13
CA ILE A 46 5.29 11.60 12.35
C ILE A 46 5.90 12.81 13.04
N VAL A 47 6.55 12.55 14.17
CA VAL A 47 7.10 13.56 15.06
C VAL A 47 8.58 13.24 15.31
N ARG A 48 9.43 14.26 15.23
CA ARG A 48 10.84 14.14 15.60
C ARG A 48 10.97 13.83 17.08
N PRO A 49 11.93 12.97 17.49
CA PRO A 49 12.19 12.73 18.89
C PRO A 49 12.56 14.06 19.59
N PRO A 50 12.37 14.17 20.91
CA PRO A 50 12.87 15.30 21.66
C PRO A 50 14.37 15.46 21.38
N THR A 51 14.84 16.70 21.21
CA THR A 51 16.28 16.95 21.09
C THR A 51 16.96 16.44 22.36
N PRO A 52 18.09 15.72 22.27
CA PRO A 52 18.82 15.29 23.44
C PRO A 52 19.09 16.48 24.38
N GLY A 53 18.55 16.43 25.59
CA GLY A 53 18.65 17.49 26.61
C GLY A 53 17.50 18.51 26.64
N SER A 54 16.48 18.42 25.77
CA SER A 54 15.42 19.47 25.71
C SER A 54 14.12 19.19 26.45
N TYR A 55 13.84 17.99 26.98
CA TYR A 55 12.73 17.68 27.91
C TYR A 55 12.69 16.16 28.17
N ASP A 56 12.75 15.70 29.44
CA ASP A 56 12.43 14.32 29.84
C ASP A 56 11.06 14.31 30.54
N PRO A 57 10.00 13.74 29.94
CA PRO A 57 8.67 13.69 30.54
C PRO A 57 8.58 12.85 31.82
N ARG A 58 9.65 12.14 32.22
CA ARG A 58 9.72 11.41 33.50
C ARG A 58 10.21 12.25 34.68
N THR A 59 10.78 13.43 34.44
CA THR A 59 11.23 14.33 35.49
C THR A 59 10.25 15.49 35.65
N SER A 60 9.11 15.19 36.27
CA SER A 60 8.18 16.21 36.80
C SER A 60 8.86 16.95 37.96
N SER A 61 9.66 17.95 37.62
CA SER A 61 10.06 19.02 38.54
C SER A 61 10.31 20.26 37.69
N ALA A 62 9.50 21.29 37.92
CA ALA A 62 9.57 22.56 37.21
C ALA A 62 11.01 23.09 37.13
N PRO A 63 11.45 23.66 35.98
CA PRO A 63 12.81 24.14 35.86
C PRO A 63 13.02 25.36 36.76
N SER A 64 13.98 25.24 37.67
CA SER A 64 14.54 26.35 38.43
C SER A 64 15.21 27.35 37.49
N THR A 65 14.88 28.61 37.69
CA THR A 65 15.43 29.81 37.08
C THR A 65 16.94 29.79 36.89
N SER A 66 17.43 29.84 35.65
CA SER A 66 18.51 30.76 35.24
C SER A 66 18.70 30.76 33.71
N SER A 67 19.01 31.95 33.21
CA SER A 67 19.13 32.34 31.80
C SER A 67 19.99 31.41 30.94
N GLY A 68 19.39 30.94 29.85
CA GLY A 68 20.06 30.42 28.66
C GLY A 68 19.00 30.22 27.60
N VAL A 69 19.19 30.76 26.40
CA VAL A 69 18.27 30.61 25.26
C VAL A 69 18.24 29.14 24.85
N LEU A 70 17.42 28.34 25.54
CA LEU A 70 17.07 26.98 25.18
C LEU A 70 16.13 27.08 23.98
N SER A 71 16.52 26.46 22.86
CA SER A 71 15.63 26.23 21.73
C SER A 71 14.51 25.29 22.17
N THR A 72 13.48 25.84 22.80
CA THR A 72 12.27 25.11 23.17
C THR A 72 11.42 24.98 21.92
N ALA A 73 11.78 24.04 21.06
CA ALA A 73 10.94 23.61 19.95
C ALA A 73 9.55 23.28 20.52
N THR A 74 8.54 24.08 20.18
CA THR A 74 7.16 23.80 20.59
C THR A 74 6.75 22.42 20.05
N PRO A 75 5.89 21.65 20.74
CA PRO A 75 5.50 20.31 20.26
C PRO A 75 5.04 20.29 18.80
N ARG A 76 4.38 21.37 18.34
CA ARG A 76 3.98 21.59 16.94
C ARG A 76 5.15 21.61 15.95
N SER A 77 6.29 22.19 16.33
CA SER A 77 7.48 22.35 15.47
C SER A 77 8.22 21.03 15.22
N ARG A 78 7.98 20.01 16.05
CA ARG A 78 8.53 18.65 15.84
C ARG A 78 7.68 17.79 14.92
N VAL A 79 6.45 18.20 14.62
CA VAL A 79 5.60 17.49 13.66
C VAL A 79 6.20 17.64 12.26
N VAL A 80 6.64 16.53 11.68
CA VAL A 80 7.23 16.48 10.33
C VAL A 80 6.12 16.41 9.29
N VAL A 81 5.22 15.45 9.46
CA VAL A 81 4.14 15.16 8.54
C VAL A 81 2.98 14.50 9.28
N TYR A 82 1.80 14.64 8.74
CA TYR A 82 0.59 14.01 9.24
C TYR A 82 -0.33 13.73 8.05
N ALA A 83 -1.22 12.77 8.22
CA ALA A 83 -2.17 12.39 7.18
C ALA A 83 -3.38 11.66 7.77
N ASN A 84 -4.48 11.74 7.04
CA ASN A 84 -5.62 10.84 7.21
C ASN A 84 -5.53 9.70 6.20
N ASN A 85 -6.31 8.63 6.43
CA ASN A 85 -6.57 7.67 5.36
C ASN A 85 -7.29 8.35 4.17
N TYR A 86 -6.99 7.90 2.95
CA TYR A 86 -7.45 8.56 1.74
C TYR A 86 -7.81 7.57 0.62
N PRO A 87 -8.92 7.76 -0.11
CA PRO A 87 -9.26 6.91 -1.25
C PRO A 87 -8.43 7.25 -2.49
N ILE A 88 -7.48 6.38 -2.84
CA ILE A 88 -6.63 6.52 -4.04
C ILE A 88 -7.25 5.81 -5.24
N ASN A 89 -7.73 4.59 -5.05
CA ASN A 89 -8.20 3.76 -6.16
C ASN A 89 -9.64 4.09 -6.51
N TYR A 90 -9.91 4.25 -7.82
CA TYR A 90 -11.26 4.44 -8.32
C TYR A 90 -12.13 3.21 -8.04
N VAL A 91 -13.35 3.43 -7.57
CA VAL A 91 -14.38 2.40 -7.48
C VAL A 91 -15.75 3.00 -7.78
N GLN A 92 -16.66 2.16 -8.27
CA GLN A 92 -18.04 2.54 -8.51
C GLN A 92 -18.87 2.52 -7.21
N ASN A 93 -18.60 1.56 -6.31
CA ASN A 93 -19.27 1.46 -5.02
C ASN A 93 -18.39 2.04 -3.90
N GLN A 94 -18.86 3.12 -3.28
CA GLN A 94 -18.15 3.82 -2.19
C GLN A 94 -17.83 2.91 -0.99
N LYS A 95 -18.61 1.85 -0.75
CA LYS A 95 -18.36 0.91 0.35
C LYS A 95 -17.15 0.00 0.05
N ALA A 96 -16.82 -0.19 -1.22
CA ALA A 96 -15.74 -1.07 -1.67
C ALA A 96 -14.39 -0.34 -1.82
N VAL A 97 -14.31 0.96 -1.53
CA VAL A 97 -13.10 1.75 -1.82
C VAL A 97 -11.91 1.21 -1.02
N SER A 98 -10.82 0.94 -1.71
CA SER A 98 -9.52 0.70 -1.09
C SER A 98 -8.87 2.05 -0.78
N GLU A 99 -8.51 2.25 0.48
CA GLU A 99 -7.91 3.48 0.98
C GLU A 99 -6.45 3.25 1.31
N ILE A 100 -5.60 4.24 1.03
CA ILE A 100 -4.27 4.27 1.64
C ILE A 100 -4.45 4.53 3.13
N HIS A 101 -3.83 3.70 3.95
CA HIS A 101 -3.82 3.86 5.40
C HIS A 101 -3.05 5.12 5.80
N ALA A 102 -3.42 5.72 6.92
CA ALA A 102 -2.87 7.00 7.35
C ALA A 102 -1.34 6.94 7.57
N GLU A 103 -0.84 5.80 8.04
CA GLU A 103 0.58 5.51 8.30
C GLU A 103 1.41 5.58 7.02
N THR A 104 1.03 4.77 6.02
CA THR A 104 1.69 4.76 4.71
C THR A 104 1.53 6.08 3.99
N HIS A 105 0.38 6.75 4.17
CA HIS A 105 0.14 8.06 3.60
C HIS A 105 1.11 9.11 4.19
N CYS A 106 1.35 9.11 5.52
CA CYS A 106 2.36 9.98 6.13
C CYS A 106 3.75 9.76 5.55
N ILE A 107 4.17 8.50 5.43
CA ILE A 107 5.48 8.12 4.91
C ILE A 107 5.62 8.57 3.44
N ALA A 108 4.60 8.36 2.62
CA ALA A 108 4.59 8.80 1.22
C ALA A 108 4.65 10.33 1.10
N LEU A 109 3.96 11.06 1.97
CA LEU A 109 4.01 12.52 2.01
C LEU A 109 5.38 13.04 2.43
N ALA A 110 6.02 12.44 3.43
CA ALA A 110 7.39 12.78 3.83
C ALA A 110 8.37 12.56 2.68
N ALA A 111 8.30 11.41 2.02
CA ALA A 111 9.13 11.10 0.85
C ALA A 111 8.91 12.11 -0.29
N ARG A 112 7.66 12.46 -0.59
CA ARG A 112 7.33 13.47 -1.61
C ARG A 112 7.90 14.85 -1.29
N ARG A 113 7.98 15.20 0.00
CA ARG A 113 8.50 16.49 0.48
C ARG A 113 10.02 16.49 0.71
N GLY A 114 10.68 15.33 0.61
CA GLY A 114 12.11 15.19 0.91
C GLY A 114 12.44 15.32 2.41
N GLU A 115 11.48 15.04 3.29
CA GLU A 115 11.65 15.13 4.73
C GLU A 115 12.15 13.78 5.29
N SER A 116 13.27 13.81 6.02
CA SER A 116 13.76 12.62 6.71
C SER A 116 12.87 12.26 7.89
N ILE A 117 12.49 10.98 7.96
CA ILE A 117 11.68 10.38 9.03
C ILE A 117 12.41 9.26 9.78
N GLU A 118 13.69 9.02 9.46
CA GLU A 118 14.56 8.11 10.19
C GLU A 118 14.64 8.54 11.67
N GLY A 119 14.52 7.60 12.59
CA GLY A 119 14.60 7.89 14.03
C GLY A 119 13.35 8.56 14.63
N CYS A 120 12.32 8.85 13.82
CA CYS A 120 11.11 9.52 14.31
C CYS A 120 10.17 8.59 15.09
N THR A 121 9.18 9.23 15.74
CA THR A 121 8.03 8.56 16.36
C THR A 121 6.80 8.73 15.47
N LEU A 122 6.10 7.64 15.19
CA LEU A 122 4.78 7.64 14.55
C LEU A 122 3.70 7.52 15.62
N TYR A 123 2.76 8.45 15.64
CA TYR A 123 1.53 8.36 16.42
C TYR A 123 0.37 8.04 15.48
N VAL A 124 -0.44 7.02 15.78
CA VAL A 124 -1.55 6.57 14.92
C VAL A 124 -2.78 6.20 15.77
N THR A 125 -3.98 6.44 15.23
CA THR A 125 -5.24 6.19 15.98
C THR A 125 -5.53 4.72 16.25
N PHE A 126 -5.14 3.82 15.34
CA PHE A 126 -5.36 2.39 15.45
C PHE A 126 -4.03 1.63 15.32
N PRO A 127 -3.91 0.43 15.89
CA PRO A 127 -2.74 -0.40 15.68
C PRO A 127 -2.48 -0.62 14.18
N PRO A 128 -1.23 -0.47 13.70
CA PRO A 128 -0.93 -0.59 12.28
C PRO A 128 -1.13 -2.03 11.81
N CYS A 129 -1.66 -2.22 10.60
CA CYS A 129 -1.79 -3.54 10.01
C CYS A 129 -0.41 -4.14 9.63
N ASN A 130 -0.37 -5.42 9.26
CA ASN A 130 0.86 -6.09 8.82
C ASN A 130 1.60 -5.35 7.70
N GLU A 131 0.87 -4.84 6.71
CA GLU A 131 1.47 -4.14 5.57
C GLU A 131 2.04 -2.78 5.98
N CYS A 132 1.29 -2.00 6.74
CA CYS A 132 1.76 -0.72 7.26
C CYS A 132 2.97 -0.90 8.17
N SER A 133 2.95 -1.91 9.04
CA SER A 133 4.04 -2.19 9.98
C SER A 133 5.37 -2.48 9.27
N ARG A 134 5.34 -3.26 8.17
CA ARG A 134 6.54 -3.52 7.35
C ARG A 134 7.10 -2.23 6.74
N ILE A 135 6.23 -1.35 6.26
CA ILE A 135 6.62 -0.06 5.67
C ILE A 135 7.18 0.88 6.74
N ILE A 136 6.56 0.95 7.92
CA ILE A 136 7.02 1.75 9.06
C ILE A 136 8.43 1.33 9.48
N LEU A 137 8.68 0.02 9.60
CA LEU A 137 9.99 -0.54 9.90
C LEU A 137 11.03 -0.18 8.83
N ALA A 138 10.69 -0.38 7.55
CA ALA A 138 11.58 -0.07 6.43
C ALA A 138 11.88 1.43 6.30
N ALA A 139 10.97 2.29 6.76
CA ALA A 139 11.14 3.74 6.78
C ALA A 139 12.07 4.25 7.89
N GLY A 140 12.55 3.37 8.78
CA GLY A 140 13.49 3.73 9.84
C GLY A 140 12.85 4.41 11.06
N ILE A 141 11.52 4.33 11.19
CA ILE A 141 10.80 4.83 12.37
C ILE A 141 11.16 3.95 13.57
N LYS A 142 11.49 4.57 14.71
CA LYS A 142 11.97 3.86 15.91
C LYS A 142 10.90 3.65 16.97
N ARG A 143 9.82 4.44 16.94
CA ARG A 143 8.69 4.32 17.86
C ARG A 143 7.39 4.41 17.07
N CYS A 144 6.46 3.48 17.30
CA CYS A 144 5.08 3.58 16.85
C CYS A 144 4.16 3.50 18.06
N VAL A 145 3.39 4.56 18.27
CA VAL A 145 2.51 4.73 19.42
C VAL A 145 1.06 4.75 18.92
N PHE A 146 0.22 3.90 19.51
CA PHE A 146 -1.17 3.74 19.08
C PHE A 146 -2.11 3.50 20.25
N ARG A 147 -3.41 3.72 20.01
CA ARG A 147 -4.44 3.36 20.99
C ARG A 147 -4.64 1.85 21.00
N LYS A 148 -4.96 1.31 22.17
CA LYS A 148 -5.19 -0.11 22.46
C LYS A 148 -3.93 -0.97 22.34
N GLY A 149 -4.03 -2.19 22.84
CA GLY A 149 -2.96 -3.19 22.78
C GLY A 149 -2.89 -3.95 21.45
N LEU A 150 -1.70 -4.48 21.14
CA LEU A 150 -1.54 -5.56 20.16
C LEU A 150 -1.59 -6.90 20.90
N THR A 151 -2.47 -7.82 20.49
CA THR A 151 -2.42 -9.18 21.00
C THR A 151 -1.34 -9.97 20.26
N ARG A 152 -0.56 -10.80 20.99
CA ARG A 152 0.55 -11.54 20.40
C ARG A 152 0.07 -12.52 19.33
N GLU A 153 -1.05 -13.21 19.56
CA GLU A 153 -1.50 -14.31 18.69
C GLU A 153 -1.72 -13.85 17.24
N LYS A 154 -2.14 -12.60 17.05
CA LYS A 154 -2.43 -12.03 15.72
C LYS A 154 -1.28 -11.22 15.13
N ASN A 155 -0.28 -10.85 15.95
CA ASN A 155 0.73 -9.85 15.58
C ASN A 155 2.18 -10.31 15.80
N GLU A 156 2.41 -11.58 16.12
CA GLU A 156 3.74 -12.12 16.44
C GLU A 156 4.80 -11.77 15.39
N GLN A 157 4.48 -11.86 14.10
CA GLN A 157 5.41 -11.55 13.02
C GLN A 157 5.90 -10.09 13.07
N ILE A 158 4.98 -9.14 13.29
CA ILE A 158 5.33 -7.71 13.40
C ILE A 158 6.16 -7.48 14.66
N LEU A 159 5.74 -8.06 15.77
CA LEU A 159 6.42 -7.91 17.06
C LEU A 159 7.87 -8.42 16.96
N VAL A 160 8.08 -9.63 16.44
CA VAL A 160 9.43 -10.17 16.25
C VAL A 160 10.27 -9.27 15.33
N ALA A 161 9.71 -8.77 14.23
CA ALA A 161 10.43 -7.85 13.33
C ALA A 161 10.77 -6.53 14.04
N ALA A 162 9.84 -5.94 14.79
CA ALA A 162 10.07 -4.73 15.56
C ALA A 162 11.18 -4.91 16.59
N ALA A 163 11.17 -6.03 17.32
CA ALA A 163 12.23 -6.38 18.27
C ALA A 163 13.60 -6.51 17.58
N ALA A 164 13.66 -7.21 16.44
CA ALA A 164 14.90 -7.43 15.68
C ALA A 164 15.51 -6.14 15.13
N HIS A 165 14.67 -5.14 14.81
CA HIS A 165 15.10 -3.84 14.28
C HIS A 165 15.17 -2.72 15.33
N GLY A 166 14.91 -3.04 16.61
CA GLY A 166 14.92 -2.07 17.71
C GLY A 166 13.84 -1.00 17.60
N MET A 167 12.69 -1.34 17.02
CA MET A 167 11.51 -0.49 16.94
C MET A 167 10.58 -0.78 18.12
N GLU A 168 10.18 0.26 18.84
CA GLU A 168 9.21 0.16 19.93
C GLU A 168 7.78 0.26 19.37
N MET A 169 6.96 -0.74 19.67
CA MET A 169 5.52 -0.76 19.37
C MET A 169 4.77 -0.55 20.69
N LEU A 170 4.25 0.66 20.90
CA LEU A 170 3.69 1.11 22.17
C LEU A 170 2.18 1.32 22.06
N GLY A 171 1.42 0.34 22.54
CA GLY A 171 -0.01 0.52 22.81
C GLY A 171 -0.23 1.29 24.11
N THR A 172 -1.33 2.05 24.21
CA THR A 172 -1.78 2.66 25.47
C THR A 172 -2.20 1.63 26.52
N SER A 173 -2.46 0.38 26.11
CA SER A 173 -2.81 -0.72 27.02
C SER A 173 -1.62 -1.15 27.87
N ALA A 174 -1.75 -1.08 29.20
CA ALA A 174 -0.75 -1.65 30.12
C ALA A 174 -0.58 -3.17 29.96
N VAL A 175 -1.62 -3.86 29.48
CA VAL A 175 -1.65 -5.33 29.32
C VAL A 175 -0.79 -5.80 28.15
N TYR A 176 -0.71 -4.99 27.10
CA TYR A 176 -0.02 -5.31 25.85
C TYR A 176 1.15 -4.36 25.56
N ARG A 177 1.56 -3.59 26.57
CA ARG A 177 2.71 -2.71 26.51
C ARG A 177 3.97 -3.57 26.59
N TYR A 178 4.41 -4.23 25.51
CA TYR A 178 5.79 -4.67 25.43
C TYR A 178 6.24 -5.13 24.02
N LEU A 179 7.27 -4.46 23.51
CA LEU A 179 8.59 -5.04 23.31
C LEU A 179 9.60 -4.06 23.88
N PRO A 180 10.44 -4.42 24.86
CA PRO A 180 11.57 -3.59 25.20
C PRO A 180 12.51 -3.65 24.01
N SER A 181 13.10 -2.51 23.65
CA SER A 181 14.25 -2.51 22.77
C SER A 181 15.29 -3.48 23.33
N LEU A 182 15.48 -4.63 22.67
CA LEU A 182 16.53 -5.62 23.00
C LEU A 182 17.94 -5.01 22.90
N ALA A 183 18.07 -3.77 22.42
CA ALA A 183 19.32 -3.05 22.20
C ALA A 183 19.79 -2.22 23.41
N ARG A 184 19.31 -2.46 24.64
CA ARG A 184 19.99 -1.92 25.83
C ARG A 184 21.22 -2.78 26.14
N SER A 185 22.33 -2.48 25.48
CA SER A 185 23.66 -2.94 25.85
C SER A 185 23.99 -2.52 27.29
N GLU A 186 24.63 -3.41 28.03
CA GLU A 186 24.97 -3.39 29.45
C GLU A 186 25.94 -2.28 29.93
N GLN A 187 25.90 -1.07 29.35
CA GLN A 187 26.82 0.02 29.69
C GLN A 187 26.10 1.34 29.99
N SER A 188 25.23 1.32 31.01
CA SER A 188 25.01 2.51 31.84
C SER A 188 24.52 2.06 33.23
N SER A 189 25.45 1.63 34.07
CA SER A 189 25.20 1.36 35.49
C SER A 189 25.02 2.68 36.26
N SER A 190 23.91 3.38 36.07
CA SER A 190 23.36 4.35 37.04
C SER A 190 22.11 5.03 36.49
N CYS A 191 21.03 4.29 36.28
CA CYS A 191 19.70 4.88 36.42
C CYS A 191 18.69 3.79 36.76
N VAL A 192 17.89 4.12 37.76
CA VAL A 192 16.87 3.33 38.44
C VAL A 192 16.05 2.50 37.46
N ALA A 193 15.97 1.19 37.73
CA ALA A 193 14.92 0.31 37.24
C ALA A 193 13.57 0.76 37.85
N SER A 194 13.03 1.89 37.40
CA SER A 194 11.69 2.33 37.80
C SER A 194 10.68 1.84 36.76
N GLU A 195 9.91 0.83 37.16
CA GLU A 195 8.67 0.36 36.52
C GLU A 195 8.84 -0.23 35.12
N ALA A 196 9.66 -1.27 34.99
CA ALA A 196 9.27 -2.35 34.09
C ALA A 196 7.97 -2.95 34.68
N SER A 197 6.82 -2.52 34.15
CA SER A 197 5.51 -3.01 34.58
C SER A 197 5.54 -4.54 34.49
N ALA A 198 5.39 -5.21 35.64
CA ALA A 198 5.34 -6.65 35.72
C ALA A 198 4.25 -7.18 34.79
N MET A 199 4.48 -8.33 34.16
CA MET A 199 3.46 -9.00 33.34
C MET A 199 2.13 -9.04 34.09
N PRO A 200 1.00 -8.74 33.43
CA PRO A 200 -0.31 -8.83 34.06
C PRO A 200 -0.49 -10.23 34.67
N SER A 201 -0.93 -10.29 35.94
CA SER A 201 -1.43 -11.52 36.53
C SER A 201 -2.90 -11.71 36.15
N GLU A 202 -3.42 -12.94 36.16
CA GLU A 202 -4.85 -13.17 35.88
C GLU A 202 -5.77 -12.35 36.82
N GLU A 203 -5.32 -12.11 38.06
CA GLU A 203 -6.06 -11.34 39.06
C GLU A 203 -6.09 -9.83 38.79
N ASN A 204 -5.03 -9.25 38.21
CA ASN A 204 -4.95 -7.80 37.96
C ASN A 204 -5.40 -7.38 36.55
N LEU A 205 -5.54 -8.33 35.63
CA LEU A 205 -5.93 -8.10 34.24
C LEU A 205 -7.27 -7.35 34.10
N PRO A 206 -8.37 -7.69 34.82
CA PRO A 206 -9.62 -6.96 34.70
C PRO A 206 -9.50 -5.50 35.12
N PHE A 207 -8.75 -5.22 36.18
CA PHE A 207 -8.50 -3.87 36.67
C PHE A 207 -7.70 -3.05 35.65
N LEU A 208 -6.63 -3.62 35.09
CA LEU A 208 -5.82 -2.94 34.07
C LEU A 208 -6.62 -2.61 32.80
N LEU A 209 -7.48 -3.53 32.34
CA LEU A 209 -8.37 -3.28 31.20
C LEU A 209 -9.43 -2.21 31.51
N GLN A 210 -9.94 -2.16 32.75
CA GLN A 210 -10.88 -1.13 33.16
C GLN A 210 -10.21 0.25 33.20
N THR A 211 -9.03 0.36 33.82
CA THR A 211 -8.25 1.60 33.83
C THR A 211 -7.90 2.07 32.42
N GLU A 212 -7.55 1.15 31.52
CA GLU A 212 -7.32 1.47 30.11
C GLU A 212 -8.57 2.07 29.46
N ARG A 213 -9.73 1.47 29.69
CA ARG A 213 -11.00 1.96 29.14
C ARG A 213 -11.32 3.37 29.67
N GLU A 214 -11.13 3.61 30.95
CA GLU A 214 -11.31 4.93 31.56
C GLU A 214 -10.35 5.98 30.97
N GLN A 215 -9.09 5.62 30.72
CA GLN A 215 -8.13 6.50 30.04
C GLN A 215 -8.51 6.77 28.58
N ASP A 216 -9.02 5.76 27.87
CA ASP A 216 -9.51 5.92 26.50
C ASP A 216 -10.75 6.81 26.43
N ASP A 217 -11.69 6.64 27.35
CA ASP A 217 -12.89 7.46 27.48
C ASP A 217 -12.51 8.92 27.83
N ALA A 218 -11.53 9.13 28.72
CA ALA A 218 -11.01 10.45 29.06
C ALA A 218 -10.34 11.14 27.86
N ARG A 219 -9.51 10.42 27.10
CA ARG A 219 -8.89 10.94 25.86
C ARG A 219 -9.95 11.31 24.83
N GLU A 220 -10.99 10.48 24.69
CA GLU A 220 -12.08 10.72 23.75
C GLU A 220 -12.93 11.95 24.16
N ALA A 221 -13.13 12.14 25.47
CA ALA A 221 -13.73 13.36 26.01
C ALA A 221 -12.88 14.61 25.72
N SER A 222 -11.56 14.57 25.95
CA SER A 222 -10.65 15.68 25.65
C SER A 222 -10.59 16.00 24.15
N ALA A 223 -10.57 14.97 23.31
CA ALA A 223 -10.65 15.13 21.85
C ALA A 223 -11.98 15.76 21.45
N LYS A 224 -13.10 15.38 22.09
CA LYS A 224 -14.42 15.98 21.85
C LYS A 224 -14.46 17.46 22.26
N VAL A 225 -13.93 17.83 23.43
CA VAL A 225 -13.87 19.24 23.86
C VAL A 225 -13.08 20.09 22.87
N THR A 226 -11.92 19.59 22.43
CA THR A 226 -11.10 20.26 21.41
C THR A 226 -11.86 20.39 20.08
N TRP A 227 -12.55 19.32 19.68
CA TRP A 227 -13.33 19.29 18.44
C TRP A 227 -14.49 20.30 18.46
N ASP A 228 -15.24 20.37 19.57
CA ASP A 228 -16.33 21.31 19.76
C ASP A 228 -15.82 22.77 19.72
N ARG A 229 -14.63 23.03 20.31
CA ARG A 229 -13.98 24.35 20.25
C ARG A 229 -13.61 24.77 18.82
N ASN A 230 -13.29 23.81 17.96
CA ASN A 230 -12.98 24.07 16.55
C ASN A 230 -14.24 24.31 15.69
N GLY A 231 -15.43 24.30 16.30
CA GLY A 231 -16.70 24.66 15.64
C GLY A 231 -17.29 23.56 14.76
N GLU A 232 -16.80 22.32 14.83
CA GLU A 232 -17.28 21.23 13.98
C GLU A 232 -18.26 20.32 14.73
N THR A 233 -19.39 19.98 14.09
CA THR A 233 -20.46 19.14 14.67
C THR A 233 -20.53 17.79 13.96
N PRO A 234 -21.08 16.73 14.60
CA PRO A 234 -21.29 15.45 13.93
C PRO A 234 -22.08 15.55 12.62
N HIS A 235 -23.06 16.46 12.56
CA HIS A 235 -23.80 16.72 11.34
C HIS A 235 -22.92 17.38 10.27
N GLY A 236 -22.16 18.42 10.64
CA GLY A 236 -21.22 19.08 9.73
C GLY A 236 -20.18 18.13 9.15
N THR A 237 -19.64 17.23 9.97
CA THR A 237 -18.72 16.18 9.53
C THR A 237 -19.37 15.23 8.53
N ARG A 238 -20.59 14.75 8.78
CA ARG A 238 -21.31 13.89 7.83
C ARG A 238 -21.55 14.58 6.49
N THR A 239 -22.03 15.82 6.52
CA THR A 239 -22.27 16.61 5.31
C THR A 239 -20.97 16.79 4.51
N ARG A 240 -19.87 17.14 5.18
CA ARG A 240 -18.55 17.29 4.56
C ARG A 240 -18.06 16.00 3.90
N VAL A 241 -18.24 14.85 4.57
CA VAL A 241 -17.88 13.53 4.03
C VAL A 241 -18.75 13.20 2.81
N ASP A 242 -20.05 13.45 2.88
CA ASP A 242 -20.97 13.18 1.77
C ASP A 242 -20.66 14.02 0.54
N ASP A 243 -20.38 15.31 0.74
CA ASP A 243 -20.05 16.22 -0.36
C ASP A 243 -18.70 15.87 -0.99
N PHE A 244 -17.71 15.48 -0.18
CA PHE A 244 -16.45 14.92 -0.69
C PHE A 244 -16.70 13.72 -1.61
N TRP A 245 -17.52 12.74 -1.19
CA TRP A 245 -17.75 11.53 -1.97
C TRP A 245 -18.57 11.77 -3.24
N LYS A 246 -19.54 12.69 -3.21
CA LYS A 246 -20.29 13.12 -4.41
C LYS A 246 -19.33 13.70 -5.45
N ASP A 247 -18.49 14.63 -5.04
CA ASP A 247 -17.53 15.28 -5.92
C ASP A 247 -16.44 14.31 -6.41
N TRP A 248 -15.88 13.49 -5.51
CA TRP A 248 -14.86 12.49 -5.86
C TRP A 248 -15.38 11.50 -6.91
N LEU A 249 -16.60 10.95 -6.74
CA LEU A 249 -17.19 10.03 -7.70
C LEU A 249 -17.50 10.70 -9.04
N ALA A 250 -18.04 11.92 -9.02
CA ALA A 250 -18.34 12.65 -10.24
C ALA A 250 -17.06 12.88 -11.07
N ARG A 251 -15.98 13.31 -10.42
CA ARG A 251 -14.68 13.56 -11.06
C ARG A 251 -14.05 12.27 -11.59
N HIS A 252 -13.93 11.24 -10.76
CA HIS A 252 -13.27 10.00 -11.17
C HIS A 252 -14.12 9.18 -12.15
N GLY A 253 -15.45 9.22 -12.04
CA GLY A 253 -16.36 8.60 -13.00
C GLY A 253 -16.27 9.23 -14.39
N ALA A 254 -16.13 10.56 -14.48
CA ALA A 254 -15.89 11.24 -15.75
C ALA A 254 -14.55 10.82 -16.38
N ILE A 255 -13.49 10.67 -15.56
CA ILE A 255 -12.19 10.18 -16.02
C ILE A 255 -12.27 8.71 -16.46
N ALA A 256 -12.94 7.86 -15.69
CA ALA A 256 -13.13 6.44 -16.02
C ALA A 256 -13.85 6.27 -17.36
N LYS A 257 -14.94 7.02 -17.59
CA LYS A 257 -15.65 7.02 -18.87
C LYS A 257 -14.75 7.45 -20.03
N LYS A 258 -13.96 8.50 -19.84
CA LYS A 258 -13.00 8.95 -20.87
C LYS A 258 -11.94 7.88 -21.16
N LEU A 259 -11.43 7.20 -20.13
CA LEU A 259 -10.48 6.10 -20.29
C LEU A 259 -11.09 4.93 -21.07
N GLU A 260 -12.34 4.58 -20.82
CA GLU A 260 -13.05 3.55 -21.60
C GLU A 260 -13.19 3.94 -23.08
N GLU A 261 -13.56 5.18 -23.37
CA GLU A 261 -13.64 5.72 -24.74
C GLU A 261 -12.28 5.71 -25.46
N ASP A 262 -11.22 6.14 -24.75
CA ASP A 262 -9.85 6.11 -25.26
C ASP A 262 -9.42 4.65 -25.52
N TRP A 263 -9.70 3.72 -24.61
CA TRP A 263 -9.32 2.31 -24.76
C TRP A 263 -10.03 1.62 -25.94
N ALA A 264 -11.34 1.85 -26.08
CA ALA A 264 -12.10 1.35 -27.23
C ALA A 264 -11.54 1.87 -28.56
N THR A 265 -11.05 3.11 -28.56
CA THR A 265 -10.36 3.71 -29.72
C THR A 265 -9.05 3.00 -30.01
N TRP A 266 -8.25 2.70 -28.99
CA TRP A 266 -7.00 1.95 -29.12
C TRP A 266 -7.22 0.53 -29.64
N GLU A 267 -8.20 -0.21 -29.11
CA GLU A 267 -8.55 -1.55 -29.58
C GLU A 267 -8.99 -1.54 -31.06
N ALA A 268 -9.75 -0.52 -31.46
CA ALA A 268 -10.15 -0.34 -32.86
C ALA A 268 -8.95 -0.01 -33.79
N ILE A 269 -7.96 0.75 -33.30
CA ILE A 269 -6.71 0.99 -34.03
C ILE A 269 -5.91 -0.30 -34.16
N GLU A 270 -5.76 -1.07 -33.08
CA GLU A 270 -5.02 -2.33 -33.08
C GLU A 270 -5.66 -3.35 -34.04
N LYS A 271 -6.99 -3.49 -34.00
CA LYS A 271 -7.73 -4.36 -34.92
C LYS A 271 -7.50 -3.98 -36.39
N ARG A 272 -7.62 -2.70 -36.75
CA ARG A 272 -7.35 -2.21 -38.11
C ARG A 272 -5.89 -2.43 -38.52
N GLY A 273 -4.95 -2.31 -37.58
CA GLY A 273 -3.54 -2.63 -37.80
C GLY A 273 -3.35 -4.08 -38.20
N LYS A 274 -3.91 -5.02 -37.43
CA LYS A 274 -3.88 -6.47 -37.71
C LYS A 274 -4.53 -6.80 -39.06
N GLU A 275 -5.67 -6.20 -39.37
CA GLU A 275 -6.36 -6.39 -40.66
C GLU A 275 -5.50 -5.89 -41.84
N ARG A 276 -4.89 -4.71 -41.72
CA ARG A 276 -3.99 -4.15 -42.74
C ARG A 276 -2.75 -5.01 -42.95
N ASP A 277 -2.16 -5.52 -41.87
CA ASP A 277 -0.98 -6.37 -41.95
C ASP A 277 -1.32 -7.75 -42.57
N GLY A 278 -2.50 -8.30 -42.25
CA GLY A 278 -3.03 -9.48 -42.90
C GLY A 278 -3.27 -9.29 -44.41
N LEU A 279 -3.88 -8.17 -44.82
CA LEU A 279 -4.05 -7.80 -46.23
C LEU A 279 -2.71 -7.65 -46.95
N ARG A 280 -1.71 -7.03 -46.30
CA ARG A 280 -0.35 -6.89 -46.84
C ARG A 280 0.32 -8.24 -47.03
N TRP A 281 0.14 -9.17 -46.10
CA TRP A 281 0.66 -10.53 -46.21
C TRP A 281 0.00 -11.31 -47.35
N MET A 282 -1.34 -11.24 -47.49
CA MET A 282 -2.05 -11.85 -48.62
C MET A 282 -1.62 -11.25 -49.96
N GLY A 283 -1.39 -9.94 -50.03
CA GLY A 283 -0.85 -9.27 -51.22
C GLY A 283 0.52 -9.82 -51.63
N LYS A 284 1.43 -10.01 -50.66
CA LYS A 284 2.75 -10.63 -50.91
C LYS A 284 2.63 -12.06 -51.42
N LEU A 285 1.73 -12.87 -50.87
CA LEU A 285 1.49 -14.23 -51.35
C LEU A 285 0.95 -14.26 -52.78
N ALA A 286 0.02 -13.36 -53.10
CA ALA A 286 -0.51 -13.24 -54.45
C ALA A 286 0.58 -12.83 -55.46
N GLU A 287 1.47 -11.92 -55.08
CA GLU A 287 2.61 -11.49 -55.90
C GLU A 287 3.61 -12.63 -56.10
N GLN A 288 3.94 -13.39 -55.05
CA GLN A 288 4.80 -14.58 -55.15
C GLN A 288 4.18 -15.63 -56.08
N SER A 289 2.89 -15.93 -55.93
CA SER A 289 2.18 -16.88 -56.79
C SER A 289 2.12 -16.41 -58.26
N ALA A 290 1.90 -15.10 -58.50
CA ALA A 290 1.92 -14.54 -59.85
C ALA A 290 3.32 -14.61 -60.48
N THR A 291 4.37 -14.36 -59.69
CA THR A 291 5.77 -14.46 -60.13
C THR A 291 6.12 -15.90 -60.49
N GLN A 292 5.68 -16.87 -59.68
CA GLN A 292 5.87 -18.29 -59.94
C GLN A 292 5.15 -18.74 -61.22
N LYS A 293 3.87 -18.37 -61.40
CA LYS A 293 3.12 -18.65 -62.65
C LYS A 293 3.75 -18.01 -63.88
N ARG A 294 4.41 -16.84 -63.73
CA ARG A 294 5.13 -16.18 -64.82
C ARG A 294 6.42 -16.90 -65.19
N ALA A 295 7.13 -17.45 -64.19
CA ALA A 295 8.31 -18.29 -64.39
C ALA A 295 7.94 -19.62 -65.08
N GLU A 296 6.89 -20.29 -64.60
CA GLU A 296 6.37 -21.54 -65.20
C GLU A 296 5.95 -21.32 -66.66
N ARG A 297 5.26 -20.22 -66.97
CA ARG A 297 4.93 -19.87 -68.37
C ARG A 297 6.14 -19.54 -69.24
N SER A 298 7.23 -19.02 -68.68
CA SER A 298 8.47 -18.81 -69.44
C SER A 298 9.24 -20.10 -69.66
N ASP A 299 9.13 -21.05 -68.73
CA ASP A 299 9.74 -22.38 -68.86
C ASP A 299 8.97 -23.23 -69.89
N ASP A 300 7.64 -23.20 -69.88
CA ASP A 300 6.80 -23.83 -70.91
C ASP A 300 7.02 -23.23 -72.31
N ALA A 301 7.28 -21.92 -72.40
CA ALA A 301 7.63 -21.26 -73.66
C ALA A 301 9.04 -21.64 -74.17
N ASN A 302 9.94 -22.06 -73.26
CA ASN A 302 11.27 -22.57 -73.60
C ASN A 302 11.27 -24.08 -73.92
N ASP A 303 10.28 -24.84 -73.46
CA ASP A 303 10.17 -26.29 -73.69
C ASP A 303 9.58 -26.67 -75.06
N VAL A 304 8.86 -25.76 -75.72
CA VAL A 304 8.44 -25.93 -77.13
C VAL A 304 9.63 -25.86 -78.12
N GLY A 305 10.83 -25.54 -77.64
CA GLY A 305 12.04 -25.35 -78.45
C GLY A 305 13.08 -26.48 -78.44
N LYS A 306 12.92 -27.57 -77.67
CA LYS A 306 13.99 -28.59 -77.55
C LYS A 306 13.50 -30.03 -77.70
N GLY A 307 13.16 -30.38 -78.94
CA GLY A 307 13.24 -31.76 -79.39
C GLY A 307 14.69 -32.16 -79.73
N ALA A 308 15.10 -33.34 -79.23
CA ALA A 308 16.31 -34.11 -79.54
C ALA A 308 17.59 -33.83 -78.72
N ALA A 309 17.87 -34.68 -77.74
CA ALA A 309 19.00 -35.63 -77.76
C ALA A 309 19.04 -36.50 -76.48
N SER A 310 19.40 -37.78 -76.66
CA SER A 310 19.49 -38.84 -75.65
C SER A 310 20.86 -38.89 -74.93
N PRO A 311 21.03 -39.73 -73.88
CA PRO A 311 21.86 -39.39 -72.71
C PRO A 311 23.27 -39.99 -72.74
N GLN A 312 24.24 -39.29 -72.15
CA GLN A 312 25.48 -39.91 -71.67
C GLN A 312 25.98 -39.28 -70.36
N SER A 313 26.65 -40.14 -69.61
CA SER A 313 27.09 -40.10 -68.22
C SER A 313 28.19 -39.09 -67.89
N SER A 314 28.16 -38.53 -66.67
CA SER A 314 29.08 -38.86 -65.55
C SER A 314 29.34 -37.67 -64.61
N ASN A 315 29.27 -38.00 -63.31
CA ASN A 315 29.83 -37.38 -62.11
C ASN A 315 29.76 -35.85 -61.85
N GLY A 316 29.02 -35.54 -60.77
CA GLY A 316 29.57 -34.76 -59.65
C GLY A 316 28.86 -33.43 -59.38
N HIS A 317 27.90 -33.41 -58.45
CA HIS A 317 27.99 -32.65 -57.20
C HIS A 317 26.70 -32.73 -56.37
N VAL A 318 26.93 -32.95 -55.08
CA VAL A 318 26.07 -32.87 -53.90
C VAL A 318 24.86 -31.93 -54.01
N ALA A 319 23.64 -32.46 -53.82
CA ALA A 319 22.48 -31.68 -53.38
C ALA A 319 21.44 -32.58 -52.70
N LEU A 320 21.65 -32.91 -51.43
CA LEU A 320 20.59 -33.41 -50.55
C LEU A 320 20.68 -32.72 -49.20
N SER A 321 19.59 -32.04 -48.87
CA SER A 321 19.00 -31.84 -47.53
C SER A 321 18.85 -30.39 -47.07
N SER A 322 17.84 -29.71 -47.62
CA SER A 322 17.24 -28.53 -46.96
C SER A 322 15.74 -28.70 -46.69
N LYS A 323 15.16 -29.86 -47.04
CA LYS A 323 13.77 -30.22 -46.68
C LYS A 323 13.66 -31.06 -45.40
N ARG A 324 14.75 -31.68 -44.94
CA ARG A 324 14.74 -32.51 -43.71
C ARG A 324 14.99 -31.72 -42.43
N ALA A 325 15.50 -30.49 -42.54
CA ALA A 325 15.81 -29.63 -41.40
C ALA A 325 14.64 -28.73 -40.97
N LEU A 326 13.57 -28.64 -41.77
CA LEU A 326 12.41 -27.79 -41.45
C LEU A 326 11.29 -28.57 -40.76
N ASP A 327 11.11 -29.85 -41.10
CA ASP A 327 10.12 -30.72 -40.45
C ASP A 327 10.55 -31.13 -39.02
N GLU A 328 11.86 -31.21 -38.74
CA GLU A 328 12.39 -31.51 -37.40
C GLU A 328 12.27 -30.34 -36.41
N LEU A 329 12.20 -29.09 -36.89
CA LEU A 329 12.06 -27.90 -36.03
C LEU A 329 10.59 -27.62 -35.63
N LEU A 330 9.62 -28.11 -36.41
CA LEU A 330 8.20 -27.91 -36.13
C LEU A 330 7.64 -28.98 -35.17
N GLU A 331 8.26 -30.16 -35.09
CA GLU A 331 7.87 -31.21 -34.13
C GLU A 331 8.41 -30.94 -32.70
N ASP A 332 9.45 -30.13 -32.55
CA ASP A 332 10.03 -29.79 -31.24
C ASP A 332 9.31 -28.60 -30.57
N GLU A 333 8.74 -27.64 -31.32
CA GLU A 333 7.92 -26.56 -30.75
C GLU A 333 6.56 -27.06 -30.21
N GLU A 334 5.94 -28.07 -30.84
CA GLU A 334 4.71 -28.67 -30.33
C GLU A 334 4.93 -29.53 -29.07
N ARG A 335 6.13 -30.08 -28.87
CA ARG A 335 6.47 -30.83 -27.65
C ARG A 335 6.68 -29.92 -26.44
N ASP A 336 7.26 -28.74 -26.61
CA ASP A 336 7.50 -27.81 -25.50
C ASP A 336 6.24 -27.06 -25.04
N ALA A 337 5.24 -26.89 -25.92
CA ALA A 337 3.93 -26.33 -25.55
C ALA A 337 3.08 -27.29 -24.68
N SER A 338 3.32 -28.60 -24.76
CA SER A 338 2.53 -29.63 -24.05
C SER A 338 2.90 -29.84 -22.57
N ARG A 339 4.01 -29.25 -22.08
CA ARG A 339 4.48 -29.38 -20.69
C ARG A 339 4.17 -28.20 -19.77
N GLY A 340 3.56 -27.12 -20.28
CA GLY A 340 3.28 -25.89 -19.53
C GLY A 340 1.84 -25.70 -18.99
N GLY A 341 0.89 -26.59 -19.33
CA GLY A 341 -0.54 -26.31 -19.16
C GLY A 341 -1.33 -27.29 -18.28
N SER A 342 -1.23 -27.18 -16.95
CA SER A 342 -2.30 -27.54 -16.00
C SER A 342 -1.84 -27.33 -14.56
N LYS A 343 -1.87 -26.08 -14.09
CA LYS A 343 -1.87 -25.75 -12.64
C LYS A 343 -2.42 -24.35 -12.32
N LYS A 344 -2.74 -23.52 -13.33
CA LYS A 344 -3.22 -22.14 -13.13
C LYS A 344 -4.75 -21.98 -13.11
N THR A 345 -5.53 -22.94 -13.61
CA THR A 345 -7.00 -22.81 -13.72
C THR A 345 -7.78 -23.40 -12.54
N ALA A 346 -7.16 -24.26 -11.72
CA ALA A 346 -7.82 -24.84 -10.53
C ALA A 346 -7.63 -24.01 -9.24
N LYS A 347 -6.71 -23.04 -9.23
CA LYS A 347 -6.40 -22.23 -8.04
C LYS A 347 -7.22 -20.93 -7.99
N THR A 348 -7.65 -20.42 -9.14
CA THR A 348 -8.55 -19.27 -9.26
C THR A 348 -9.99 -19.66 -8.92
N THR A 349 -10.48 -20.81 -9.37
CA THR A 349 -11.85 -21.25 -9.08
C THR A 349 -12.10 -21.61 -7.62
N LYS A 350 -11.06 -22.06 -6.89
CA LYS A 350 -11.16 -22.30 -5.43
C LYS A 350 -11.18 -21.00 -4.63
N ALA A 351 -10.39 -19.99 -5.03
CA ALA A 351 -10.37 -18.69 -4.37
C ALA A 351 -11.65 -17.87 -4.63
N GLU A 352 -12.25 -18.02 -5.82
CA GLU A 352 -13.54 -17.41 -6.13
C GLU A 352 -14.69 -18.11 -5.40
N ALA A 353 -14.67 -19.45 -5.30
CA ALA A 353 -15.68 -20.20 -4.55
C ALA A 353 -15.60 -20.00 -3.03
N GLU A 354 -14.41 -19.82 -2.46
CA GLU A 354 -14.22 -19.48 -1.03
C GLU A 354 -14.68 -18.05 -0.72
N ALA A 355 -14.49 -17.10 -1.65
CA ALA A 355 -14.97 -15.72 -1.49
C ALA A 355 -16.49 -15.57 -1.63
N GLU A 356 -17.14 -16.40 -2.48
CA GLU A 356 -18.59 -16.41 -2.64
C GLU A 356 -19.29 -17.04 -1.43
N ALA A 357 -18.72 -18.11 -0.85
CA ALA A 357 -19.25 -18.75 0.36
C ALA A 357 -19.10 -17.88 1.62
N GLU A 358 -18.04 -17.07 1.72
CA GLU A 358 -17.83 -16.15 2.86
C GLU A 358 -18.78 -14.95 2.80
N ALA A 359 -19.13 -14.48 1.58
CA ALA A 359 -20.11 -13.42 1.36
C ALA A 359 -21.56 -13.87 1.65
N GLU A 360 -21.89 -15.13 1.38
CA GLU A 360 -23.23 -15.69 1.64
C GLU A 360 -23.44 -15.97 3.14
N ALA A 361 -22.39 -16.39 3.86
CA ALA A 361 -22.42 -16.57 5.32
C ALA A 361 -22.53 -15.25 6.11
N GLU A 362 -21.94 -14.15 5.63
CA GLU A 362 -22.11 -12.83 6.25
C GLU A 362 -23.50 -12.22 6.00
N ALA A 363 -24.18 -12.61 4.92
CA ALA A 363 -25.53 -12.15 4.60
C ALA A 363 -26.61 -12.82 5.47
N GLU A 364 -26.44 -14.11 5.82
CA GLU A 364 -27.37 -14.82 6.72
C GLU A 364 -27.20 -14.44 8.20
N ALA A 365 -26.03 -13.94 8.62
CA ALA A 365 -25.79 -13.46 9.99
C ALA A 365 -26.35 -12.04 10.25
N ALA A 366 -26.87 -11.36 9.23
CA ALA A 366 -27.37 -9.98 9.28
C ALA A 366 -28.91 -9.87 9.16
N VAL A 367 -29.62 -11.00 9.17
CA VAL A 367 -31.09 -11.12 9.32
C VAL A 367 -31.39 -11.61 10.73
#